data_AF-A0A366HLY8-F1
#
_entry.id   AF-A0A366HLY8-F1
#
_cell.length_a   1.000
_cell.length_b   1.000
_cell.length_c   1.000
_cell.angle_alpha   90.00
_cell.angle_beta   90.00
_cell.angle_gamma   90.00
#
_symmetry.space_group_name_H-M   'P 1'
#
loop_
_entity.id
_entity.type
_entity.pdbx_description
1 polymer ?
#
loop_
_entity_poly.entity_id
_entity_poly.type
_entity_poly.pdbx_seq_one_letter_code
_entity_poly.pdbx_strand_id
1 'polypeptide(L)'
;MLARLGLAWLAMMQVMMFAFPGYLRSSPMSADEVSLLDEAIFLMNWCSLVLTVPVVLYCAWPVWQGALSRLRLVHVGMDVPVALGIVAAFVPSAVATWTGQGEVYFDSVTMFVAFLLTARYLELCARQAIGVGGLHRIIEQYRLVLSARADRIAVWFTLGQLMLAFAAGAAWSAIEPSHAIGVMVALLVISCPCAMAMAVPTAVAAAHASVIEQPGLSQAQLQRLVQATGKISQQNLYGSMAWHFLMTPLAALGWVQPWLAAVTMLLSSLAVAANSWRLYRGQSRALAMPWRAAAESA
;
A
#
# COMPACT_ATOMS: atom_id res chain seq x y z
N MET A 1 -2.37 -15.36 -7.29
CA MET A 1 -1.85 -14.14 -6.63
C MET A 1 -0.35 -14.25 -6.36
N LEU A 2 0.13 -15.35 -5.75
CA LEU A 2 1.55 -15.58 -5.49
C LEU A 2 2.46 -15.45 -6.73
N ALA A 3 2.09 -16.03 -7.87
CA ALA A 3 2.88 -15.88 -9.10
C ALA A 3 3.02 -14.42 -9.57
N ARG A 4 1.94 -13.63 -9.48
CA ARG A 4 1.95 -12.18 -9.80
C ARG A 4 2.83 -11.41 -8.81
N LEU A 5 2.76 -11.75 -7.53
CA LEU A 5 3.60 -11.16 -6.50
C LEU A 5 5.08 -11.45 -6.76
N GLY A 6 5.45 -12.71 -6.97
CA GLY A 6 6.83 -13.11 -7.25
C GLY A 6 7.40 -12.41 -8.49
N LEU A 7 6.63 -12.38 -9.60
CA LEU A 7 7.04 -11.68 -10.81
C LEU A 7 7.20 -10.17 -10.59
N ALA A 8 6.28 -9.54 -9.86
CA ALA A 8 6.37 -8.11 -9.56
C ALA A 8 7.63 -7.75 -8.75
N TRP A 9 7.97 -8.56 -7.73
CA TRP A 9 9.19 -8.35 -6.94
C TRP A 9 10.47 -8.58 -7.74
N LEU A 10 10.52 -9.63 -8.57
CA LEU A 10 11.66 -9.87 -9.46
C LEU A 10 11.85 -8.70 -10.44
N ALA A 11 10.77 -8.26 -11.09
CA ALA A 11 10.82 -7.14 -12.02
C ALA A 11 11.22 -5.83 -11.31
N MET A 12 10.69 -5.56 -10.12
CA MET A 12 11.08 -4.41 -9.30
C MET A 12 12.59 -4.37 -9.04
N MET A 13 13.19 -5.50 -8.63
CA MET A 13 14.63 -5.58 -8.38
C MET A 13 15.45 -5.27 -9.64
N GLN A 14 15.06 -5.82 -10.80
CA GLN A 14 15.77 -5.60 -12.05
C GLN A 14 15.61 -4.17 -12.57
N VAL A 15 14.41 -3.61 -12.52
CA VAL A 15 14.14 -2.25 -12.98
C VAL A 15 14.82 -1.21 -12.08
N MET A 16 14.84 -1.43 -10.76
CA MET A 16 15.61 -0.57 -9.85
C MET A 16 17.11 -0.57 -10.15
N MET A 17 17.67 -1.74 -10.50
CA MET A 17 19.07 -1.84 -10.92
C MET A 17 19.31 -1.04 -12.21
N PHE A 18 18.41 -1.12 -13.18
CA PHE A 18 18.51 -0.38 -14.45
C PHE A 18 18.22 1.11 -14.33
N ALA A 19 17.50 1.56 -13.30
CA ALA A 19 17.28 2.97 -13.02
C ALA A 19 18.52 3.67 -12.41
N PHE A 20 19.50 2.91 -11.91
CA PHE A 20 20.68 3.44 -11.22
C PHE A 20 21.48 4.50 -12.00
N PRO A 21 21.78 4.33 -13.32
CA PRO A 21 22.47 5.34 -14.10
C PRO A 21 21.75 6.70 -14.12
N GLY A 22 20.41 6.69 -14.10
CA GLY A 22 19.61 7.92 -14.05
C GLY A 22 19.85 8.74 -12.78
N TYR A 23 20.05 8.07 -11.63
CA TYR A 23 20.37 8.72 -10.37
C TYR A 23 21.79 9.30 -10.32
N LEU A 24 22.73 8.74 -11.09
CA LEU A 24 24.11 9.23 -11.14
C LEU A 24 24.25 10.53 -11.94
N ARG A 25 23.27 10.84 -12.82
CA ARG A 25 23.28 12.04 -13.69
C ARG A 25 23.43 13.36 -12.93
N SER A 26 23.06 13.41 -11.65
CA SER A 26 23.22 14.61 -10.80
C SER A 26 24.64 14.83 -10.27
N SER A 27 25.57 13.90 -10.49
CA SER A 27 26.96 14.02 -10.02
C SER A 27 27.80 14.83 -11.02
N PRO A 28 28.73 15.68 -10.55
CA PRO A 28 29.64 16.39 -11.46
C PRO A 28 30.55 15.39 -12.18
N MET A 29 30.46 15.32 -13.50
CA MET A 29 31.20 14.39 -14.38
C MET A 29 31.80 15.14 -15.57
N SER A 30 32.84 14.57 -16.19
CA SER A 30 33.43 15.11 -17.42
C SER A 30 32.49 14.93 -18.62
N ALA A 31 32.67 15.73 -19.68
CA ALA A 31 31.78 15.73 -20.84
C ALA A 31 31.69 14.36 -21.54
N ASP A 32 32.79 13.62 -21.61
CA ASP A 32 32.84 12.28 -22.22
C ASP A 32 32.10 11.23 -21.37
N GLU A 33 32.20 11.34 -20.04
CA GLU A 33 31.47 10.47 -19.10
C GLU A 33 29.95 10.71 -19.16
N VAL A 34 29.53 11.97 -19.36
CA VAL A 34 28.10 12.32 -19.51
C VAL A 34 27.52 11.72 -20.79
N SER A 35 28.26 11.74 -21.90
CA SER A 35 27.85 11.13 -23.18
C SER A 35 27.63 9.62 -23.05
N LEU A 36 28.60 8.92 -22.46
CA LEU A 36 28.50 7.47 -22.20
C LEU A 36 27.35 7.15 -21.24
N LEU A 37 27.12 7.99 -20.23
CA LEU A 37 26.03 7.82 -19.29
C LEU A 37 24.67 8.02 -19.97
N ASP A 38 24.53 8.97 -20.87
CA ASP A 38 23.29 9.23 -21.62
C ASP A 38 22.92 8.05 -22.54
N GLU A 39 23.91 7.46 -23.22
CA GLU A 39 23.70 6.24 -24.01
C GLU A 39 23.29 5.05 -23.12
N ALA A 40 23.96 4.89 -21.97
CA ALA A 40 23.60 3.86 -21.00
C ALA A 40 22.18 4.06 -20.46
N ILE A 41 21.79 5.29 -20.09
CA ILE A 41 20.43 5.62 -19.63
C ILE A 41 19.40 5.27 -20.70
N PHE A 42 19.66 5.62 -21.96
CA PHE A 42 18.75 5.31 -23.06
C PHE A 42 18.51 3.80 -23.20
N LEU A 43 19.57 3.00 -23.23
CA LEU A 43 19.47 1.54 -23.30
C LEU A 43 18.77 0.94 -22.07
N MET A 44 19.10 1.42 -20.87
CA MET A 44 18.50 0.95 -19.62
C MET A 44 17.02 1.33 -19.52
N ASN A 45 16.60 2.46 -20.08
CA ASN A 45 15.19 2.86 -20.14
C ASN A 45 14.37 1.90 -21.02
N TRP A 46 14.92 1.46 -22.15
CA TRP A 46 14.29 0.43 -22.99
C TRP A 46 14.17 -0.91 -22.28
N CYS A 47 15.23 -1.37 -21.62
CA CYS A 47 15.18 -2.58 -20.80
C CYS A 47 14.13 -2.47 -19.69
N SER A 48 14.08 -1.32 -19.02
CA SER A 48 13.11 -1.03 -17.96
C SER A 48 11.67 -1.01 -18.47
N LEU A 49 11.43 -0.43 -19.65
CA LEU A 49 10.13 -0.45 -20.32
C LEU A 49 9.67 -1.88 -20.58
N VAL A 50 10.52 -2.70 -21.21
CA VAL A 50 10.21 -4.11 -21.55
C VAL A 50 9.87 -4.92 -20.30
N LEU A 51 10.61 -4.73 -19.20
CA LEU A 51 10.34 -5.41 -17.93
C LEU A 51 9.11 -4.88 -17.21
N THR A 52 8.77 -3.60 -17.38
CA THR A 52 7.63 -2.96 -16.71
C THR A 52 6.30 -3.32 -17.38
N VAL A 53 6.28 -3.52 -18.70
CA VAL A 53 5.08 -3.93 -19.46
C VAL A 53 4.37 -5.16 -18.86
N PRO A 54 5.02 -6.32 -18.60
CA PRO A 54 4.33 -7.45 -17.98
C PRO A 54 3.88 -7.17 -16.54
N VAL A 55 4.57 -6.29 -15.81
CA VAL A 55 4.13 -5.87 -14.47
C VAL A 55 2.82 -5.08 -14.55
N VAL A 56 2.76 -4.12 -15.48
CA VAL A 56 1.56 -3.28 -15.69
C VAL A 56 0.41 -4.10 -16.26
N LEU A 57 0.64 -4.97 -17.24
CA LEU A 57 -0.45 -5.71 -17.90
C LEU A 57 -0.91 -6.94 -17.10
N TYR A 58 0.02 -7.73 -16.56
CA TYR A 58 -0.31 -9.00 -15.89
C TYR A 58 -0.33 -8.89 -14.36
N CYS A 59 0.67 -8.28 -13.73
CA CYS A 59 0.73 -8.20 -12.27
C CYS A 59 -0.32 -7.24 -11.70
N ALA A 60 -0.51 -6.07 -12.33
CA ALA A 60 -1.52 -5.08 -11.94
C ALA A 60 -2.94 -5.40 -12.41
N TRP A 61 -3.17 -6.54 -13.09
CA TRP A 61 -4.49 -7.00 -13.52
C TRP A 61 -5.60 -6.92 -12.46
N PRO A 62 -5.38 -7.34 -11.19
CA PRO A 62 -6.39 -7.20 -10.14
C PRO A 62 -6.80 -5.75 -9.85
N VAL A 63 -5.88 -4.79 -10.05
CA VAL A 63 -6.15 -3.36 -9.89
C VAL A 63 -7.03 -2.87 -11.03
N TRP A 64 -6.70 -3.23 -12.27
CA TRP A 64 -7.51 -2.86 -13.44
C TRP A 64 -8.94 -3.38 -13.32
N GLN A 65 -9.11 -4.66 -12.98
CA GLN A 65 -10.42 -5.25 -12.76
C GLN A 65 -11.21 -4.51 -11.67
N GLY A 66 -10.56 -4.17 -10.57
CA GLY A 66 -11.19 -3.44 -9.47
C GLY A 66 -11.61 -2.02 -9.85
N ALA A 67 -10.74 -1.30 -10.57
CA ALA A 67 -11.03 0.05 -11.05
C ALA A 67 -12.21 0.06 -12.03
N LEU A 68 -12.18 -0.82 -13.04
CA LEU A 68 -13.22 -0.96 -14.06
C LEU A 68 -14.59 -1.35 -13.47
N SER A 69 -14.60 -2.29 -12.53
CA SER A 69 -15.85 -2.76 -11.90
C SER A 69 -16.52 -1.67 -11.06
N ARG A 70 -15.74 -0.77 -10.47
CA ARG A 70 -16.22 0.26 -9.54
C ARG A 70 -16.56 1.60 -10.20
N LEU A 71 -15.98 1.88 -11.37
CA LEU A 71 -16.41 2.97 -12.25
C LEU A 71 -17.90 2.87 -12.63
N ARG A 72 -18.47 1.66 -12.63
CA ARG A 72 -19.89 1.41 -12.96
C ARG A 72 -20.86 1.56 -11.79
N LEU A 73 -20.39 1.72 -10.54
CA LEU A 73 -21.25 1.65 -9.33
C LEU A 73 -21.15 2.87 -8.38
N VAL A 74 -20.64 4.01 -8.83
CA VAL A 74 -20.55 5.28 -8.05
C VAL A 74 -19.87 5.10 -6.67
N HIS A 75 -18.96 4.13 -6.54
CA HIS A 75 -18.15 3.93 -5.34
C HIS A 75 -16.68 3.96 -5.72
N VAL A 76 -15.96 5.01 -5.34
CA VAL A 76 -14.51 5.10 -5.54
C VAL A 76 -13.83 4.17 -4.54
N GLY A 77 -13.53 2.95 -4.98
CA GLY A 77 -12.74 2.01 -4.20
C GLY A 77 -11.24 2.27 -4.31
N MET A 78 -10.48 1.59 -3.46
CA MET A 78 -9.00 1.66 -3.39
C MET A 78 -8.28 1.46 -4.73
N ASP A 79 -8.94 0.81 -5.71
CA ASP A 79 -8.36 0.46 -7.00
C ASP A 79 -8.16 1.66 -7.93
N VAL A 80 -9.01 2.70 -7.82
CA VAL A 80 -9.02 3.83 -8.77
C VAL A 80 -7.78 4.71 -8.65
N PRO A 81 -7.40 5.22 -7.46
CA PRO A 81 -6.20 6.05 -7.34
C PRO A 81 -4.93 5.30 -7.71
N VAL A 82 -4.86 4.02 -7.37
CA VAL A 82 -3.75 3.14 -7.73
C VAL A 82 -3.63 2.99 -9.24
N ALA A 83 -4.75 2.68 -9.92
CA ALA A 83 -4.78 2.56 -11.38
C ALA A 83 -4.34 3.88 -12.05
N LEU A 84 -4.84 5.01 -11.57
CA LEU A 84 -4.45 6.33 -12.04
C LEU A 84 -2.96 6.59 -11.82
N GLY A 85 -2.40 6.26 -10.65
CA GLY A 85 -0.98 6.40 -10.36
C GLY A 85 -0.10 5.56 -11.28
N ILE A 86 -0.49 4.30 -11.56
CA ILE A 86 0.23 3.43 -12.51
C ILE A 86 0.21 4.05 -13.91
N VAL A 87 -0.95 4.51 -14.41
CA VAL A 87 -1.05 5.13 -15.74
C VAL A 87 -0.27 6.45 -15.80
N ALA A 88 -0.41 7.29 -14.79
CA ALA A 88 0.22 8.60 -14.69
C ALA A 88 1.75 8.52 -14.63
N ALA A 89 2.30 7.43 -14.10
CA ALA A 89 3.73 7.18 -14.12
C ALA A 89 4.18 6.47 -15.40
N PHE A 90 3.46 5.42 -15.82
CA PHE A 90 3.88 4.56 -16.93
C PHE A 90 3.79 5.25 -18.30
N VAL A 91 2.70 5.97 -18.58
CA VAL A 91 2.47 6.55 -19.91
C VAL A 91 3.50 7.65 -20.23
N PRO A 92 3.73 8.65 -19.35
CA PRO A 92 4.77 9.64 -19.62
C PRO A 92 6.17 9.03 -19.69
N SER A 93 6.46 8.01 -18.87
CA SER A 93 7.74 7.29 -18.91
C SER A 93 7.97 6.56 -20.24
N ALA A 94 6.92 5.93 -20.79
CA ALA A 94 6.98 5.27 -22.09
C ALA A 94 7.18 6.28 -23.22
N VAL A 95 6.50 7.44 -23.16
CA VAL A 95 6.71 8.54 -24.10
C VAL A 95 8.13 9.08 -24.00
N ALA A 96 8.64 9.35 -22.80
CA ALA A 96 9.99 9.84 -22.56
C ALA A 96 11.08 8.89 -23.06
N THR A 97 10.85 7.57 -22.93
CA THR A 97 11.75 6.54 -23.47
C THR A 97 11.77 6.56 -25.00
N TRP A 98 10.63 6.81 -25.64
CA TRP A 98 10.52 6.86 -27.09
C TRP A 98 11.10 8.16 -27.69
N THR A 99 10.86 9.30 -27.04
CA THR A 99 11.37 10.61 -27.47
C THR A 99 12.82 10.84 -27.08
N GLY A 100 13.36 10.05 -26.15
CA GLY A 100 14.68 10.27 -25.55
C GLY A 100 14.73 11.52 -24.67
N GLN A 101 13.58 12.09 -24.30
CA GLN A 101 13.48 13.34 -23.55
C GLN A 101 12.46 13.21 -22.41
N GLY A 102 12.86 13.63 -21.21
CA GLY A 102 12.02 13.65 -20.02
C GLY A 102 12.43 12.60 -18.97
N GLU A 103 11.81 12.70 -17.80
CA GLU A 103 12.06 11.77 -16.69
C GLU A 103 11.24 10.49 -16.83
N VAL A 104 11.84 9.39 -16.36
CA VAL A 104 11.30 8.04 -16.46
C VAL A 104 11.12 7.47 -15.06
N TYR A 105 9.96 6.90 -14.79
CA TYR A 105 9.52 6.43 -13.46
C TYR A 105 9.13 4.94 -13.45
N PHE A 106 9.75 4.11 -14.31
CA PHE A 106 9.46 2.67 -14.38
C PHE A 106 9.77 1.94 -13.07
N ASP A 107 10.82 2.35 -12.37
CA ASP A 107 11.21 1.84 -11.06
C ASP A 107 10.10 2.07 -10.02
N SER A 108 9.51 3.26 -10.05
CA SER A 108 8.42 3.67 -9.18
C SER A 108 7.15 2.87 -9.49
N VAL A 109 6.84 2.63 -10.76
CA VAL A 109 5.70 1.78 -11.19
C VAL A 109 5.87 0.35 -10.68
N THR A 110 7.02 -0.27 -10.95
CA THR A 110 7.26 -1.68 -10.57
C THR A 110 7.31 -1.86 -9.05
N MET A 111 7.95 -0.94 -8.34
CA MET A 111 7.97 -0.90 -6.88
C MET A 111 6.56 -0.75 -6.30
N PHE A 112 5.79 0.20 -6.83
CA PHE A 112 4.42 0.42 -6.38
C PHE A 112 3.56 -0.83 -6.54
N VAL A 113 3.61 -1.49 -7.71
CA VAL A 113 2.86 -2.74 -7.95
C VAL A 113 3.32 -3.86 -7.02
N ALA A 114 4.63 -4.03 -6.80
CA ALA A 114 5.16 -5.06 -5.91
C ALA A 114 4.69 -4.89 -4.45
N PHE A 115 4.80 -3.67 -3.92
CA PHE A 115 4.38 -3.36 -2.56
C PHE A 115 2.87 -3.37 -2.39
N LEU A 116 2.11 -2.89 -3.37
CA LEU A 116 0.66 -2.98 -3.36
C LEU A 116 0.19 -4.44 -3.35
N LEU A 117 0.76 -5.31 -4.19
CA LEU A 117 0.42 -6.72 -4.21
C LEU A 117 0.78 -7.39 -2.88
N THR A 118 1.87 -6.96 -2.23
CA THR A 118 2.25 -7.41 -0.89
C THR A 118 1.19 -7.00 0.14
N ALA A 119 0.77 -5.73 0.16
CA ALA A 119 -0.29 -5.25 1.05
C ALA A 119 -1.61 -6.02 0.83
N ARG A 120 -2.02 -6.22 -0.43
CA ARG A 120 -3.19 -7.03 -0.78
C ARG A 120 -3.07 -8.49 -0.36
N TYR A 121 -1.85 -9.05 -0.41
CA TYR A 121 -1.61 -10.41 0.03
C TYR A 121 -1.78 -10.53 1.55
N LEU A 122 -1.27 -9.55 2.32
CA LEU A 122 -1.50 -9.47 3.76
C LEU A 122 -2.99 -9.32 4.08
N GLU A 123 -3.71 -8.48 3.33
CA GLU A 123 -5.16 -8.34 3.45
C GLU A 123 -5.90 -9.66 3.18
N LEU A 124 -5.51 -10.38 2.12
CA LEU A 124 -6.08 -11.68 1.77
C LEU A 124 -5.88 -12.69 2.91
N CYS A 125 -4.66 -12.79 3.44
CA CYS A 125 -4.35 -13.67 4.57
C CYS A 125 -5.21 -13.33 5.79
N ALA A 126 -5.36 -12.05 6.12
CA ALA A 126 -6.21 -11.60 7.22
C ALA A 126 -7.69 -11.97 7.00
N ARG A 127 -8.22 -11.80 5.78
CA ARG A 127 -9.60 -12.16 5.45
C ARG A 127 -9.83 -13.67 5.47
N GLN A 128 -8.87 -14.47 5.01
CA GLN A 128 -8.95 -15.93 5.02
C GLN A 128 -8.90 -16.51 6.42
N ALA A 129 -8.12 -15.91 7.33
CA ALA A 129 -8.07 -16.31 8.73
C ALA A 129 -9.45 -16.20 9.44
N ILE A 130 -10.36 -15.36 8.93
CA ILE A 130 -11.73 -15.20 9.45
C ILE A 130 -12.67 -16.31 8.92
N GLY A 131 -12.38 -16.89 7.76
CA GLY A 131 -13.27 -17.82 7.04
C GLY A 131 -13.32 -19.25 7.58
N VAL A 132 -12.45 -19.61 8.51
CA VAL A 132 -12.35 -20.97 9.07
C VAL A 132 -12.99 -21.01 10.46
N GLY A 133 -14.30 -21.25 10.51
CA GLY A 133 -15.02 -21.60 11.74
C GLY A 133 -16.25 -20.73 12.03
N GLY A 134 -17.43 -21.33 11.97
CA GLY A 134 -18.73 -20.69 12.26
C GLY A 134 -18.95 -20.29 13.72
N LEU A 135 -17.90 -20.03 14.49
CA LEU A 135 -17.98 -20.04 15.95
C LEU A 135 -18.40 -18.70 16.59
N HIS A 136 -18.35 -17.53 15.93
CA HIS A 136 -18.69 -16.28 16.62
C HIS A 136 -19.42 -15.23 15.76
N ARG A 137 -20.74 -15.42 15.58
CA ARG A 137 -21.65 -14.42 14.94
C ARG A 137 -21.49 -13.01 15.52
N ILE A 138 -21.15 -12.90 16.82
CA ILE A 138 -20.94 -11.63 17.50
C ILE A 138 -19.76 -10.87 16.88
N ILE A 139 -18.59 -11.52 16.70
CA ILE A 139 -17.41 -10.86 16.13
C ILE A 139 -17.68 -10.43 14.69
N GLU A 140 -18.40 -11.25 13.91
CA GLU A 140 -18.74 -10.93 12.53
C GLU A 140 -19.76 -9.77 12.43
N GLN A 141 -20.76 -9.70 13.30
CA GLN A 141 -21.68 -8.56 13.35
C GLN A 141 -20.94 -7.25 13.66
N TYR A 142 -20.02 -7.28 14.64
CA TYR A 142 -19.19 -6.11 14.96
C TYR A 142 -18.25 -5.74 13.82
N ARG A 143 -17.65 -6.73 13.13
CA ARG A 143 -16.82 -6.51 11.95
C ARG A 143 -17.56 -5.73 10.88
N LEU A 144 -18.79 -6.12 10.54
CA LEU A 144 -19.58 -5.44 9.50
C LEU A 144 -19.80 -3.95 9.83
N VAL A 145 -20.14 -3.65 11.08
CA VAL A 145 -20.37 -2.26 11.53
C VAL A 145 -19.07 -1.44 11.52
N LEU A 146 -17.97 -2.02 12.01
CA LEU A 146 -16.66 -1.36 12.03
C LEU A 146 -16.14 -1.13 10.60
N SER A 147 -16.22 -2.13 9.74
CA SER A 147 -15.80 -2.05 8.34
C SER A 147 -16.62 -1.01 7.57
N ALA A 148 -17.94 -0.96 7.73
CA ALA A 148 -18.76 0.03 7.02
C ALA A 148 -18.39 1.48 7.37
N ARG A 149 -18.05 1.75 8.63
CA ARG A 149 -17.57 3.09 9.06
C ARG A 149 -16.18 3.38 8.50
N ALA A 150 -15.25 2.44 8.63
CA ALA A 150 -13.89 2.59 8.11
C ALA A 150 -13.87 2.81 6.59
N ASP A 151 -14.67 2.04 5.84
CA ASP A 151 -14.79 2.15 4.40
C ASP A 151 -15.34 3.52 3.99
N ARG A 152 -16.38 4.02 4.68
CA ARG A 152 -16.92 5.37 4.40
C ARG A 152 -15.90 6.47 4.61
N ILE A 153 -15.13 6.40 5.69
CA ILE A 153 -14.07 7.37 6.00
C ILE A 153 -12.99 7.30 4.91
N ALA A 154 -12.54 6.09 4.58
CA ALA A 154 -11.52 5.86 3.56
C ALA A 154 -11.93 6.40 2.18
N VAL A 155 -13.19 6.21 1.76
CA VAL A 155 -13.69 6.72 0.47
C VAL A 155 -13.62 8.24 0.40
N TRP A 156 -14.16 8.95 1.39
CA TRP A 156 -14.13 10.42 1.40
C TRP A 156 -12.72 10.98 1.47
N PHE A 157 -11.87 10.34 2.28
CA PHE A 157 -10.47 10.66 2.39
C PHE A 157 -9.74 10.51 1.03
N THR A 158 -9.95 9.39 0.34
CA THR A 158 -9.37 9.12 -0.98
C THR A 158 -9.87 10.10 -2.04
N LEU A 159 -11.16 10.45 -2.04
CA LEU A 159 -11.69 11.47 -2.95
C LEU A 159 -11.00 12.83 -2.75
N GLY A 160 -10.82 13.24 -1.49
CA GLY A 160 -10.11 14.47 -1.16
C GLY A 160 -8.66 14.46 -1.64
N GLN A 161 -7.94 13.35 -1.45
CA GLN A 161 -6.56 13.24 -1.92
C GLN A 161 -6.43 13.14 -3.45
N LEU A 162 -7.38 12.52 -4.14
CA LEU A 162 -7.44 12.53 -5.60
C LEU A 162 -7.57 13.96 -6.13
N MET A 163 -8.52 14.73 -5.59
CA MET A 163 -8.70 16.14 -5.96
C MET A 163 -7.42 16.94 -5.71
N LEU A 164 -6.77 16.73 -4.57
CA LEU A 164 -5.51 17.37 -4.24
C LEU A 164 -4.38 16.98 -5.19
N ALA A 165 -4.28 15.70 -5.58
CA ALA A 165 -3.24 15.22 -6.50
C ALA A 165 -3.33 15.91 -7.87
N PHE A 166 -4.54 16.01 -8.43
CA PHE A 166 -4.75 16.72 -9.69
C PHE A 166 -4.54 18.23 -9.55
N ALA A 167 -5.00 18.84 -8.44
CA ALA A 167 -4.79 20.26 -8.19
C ALA A 167 -3.29 20.61 -8.04
N ALA A 168 -2.54 19.81 -7.27
CA ALA A 168 -1.10 19.98 -7.10
C ALA A 168 -0.34 19.73 -8.42
N GLY A 169 -0.71 18.71 -9.18
CA GLY A 169 -0.14 18.46 -10.51
C GLY A 169 -0.36 19.63 -11.47
N ALA A 170 -1.56 20.22 -11.48
CA ALA A 170 -1.88 21.40 -12.28
C ALA A 170 -1.17 22.67 -11.78
N ALA A 171 -0.96 22.82 -10.47
CA ALA A 171 -0.20 23.94 -9.93
C ALA A 171 1.28 23.84 -10.31
N TRP A 172 1.88 22.65 -10.17
CA TRP A 172 3.27 22.42 -10.55
C TRP A 172 3.49 22.51 -12.06
N SER A 173 2.52 22.13 -12.90
CA SER A 173 2.66 22.31 -14.35
C SER A 173 2.74 23.77 -14.78
N ALA A 174 2.20 24.70 -13.98
CA ALA A 174 2.31 26.14 -14.22
C ALA A 174 3.61 26.76 -13.66
N ILE A 175 4.21 26.15 -12.63
CA ILE A 175 5.43 26.66 -11.96
C ILE A 175 6.68 26.05 -12.59
N GLU A 176 6.77 24.72 -12.61
CA GLU A 176 7.91 23.96 -13.13
C GLU A 176 7.44 22.60 -13.69
N PRO A 177 7.25 22.50 -15.02
CA PRO A 177 6.66 21.33 -15.65
C PRO A 177 7.40 20.01 -15.43
N SER A 178 8.71 20.06 -15.19
CA SER A 178 9.53 18.85 -14.95
C SER A 178 9.10 18.11 -13.67
N HIS A 179 8.75 18.84 -12.60
CA HIS A 179 8.36 18.24 -11.33
C HIS A 179 6.89 17.80 -11.25
N ALA A 180 6.04 18.30 -12.16
CA ALA A 180 4.59 18.11 -12.08
C ALA A 180 4.16 16.63 -12.09
N ILE A 181 4.79 15.82 -12.94
CA ILE A 181 4.47 14.38 -13.05
C ILE A 181 4.90 13.64 -11.78
N GLY A 182 6.12 13.88 -11.29
CA GLY A 182 6.63 13.29 -10.06
C GLY A 182 5.74 13.58 -8.85
N VAL A 183 5.37 14.86 -8.65
CA VAL A 183 4.47 15.28 -7.56
C VAL A 183 3.09 14.64 -7.67
N MET A 184 2.48 14.67 -8.86
CA MET A 184 1.17 14.09 -9.09
C MET A 184 1.18 12.59 -8.83
N VAL A 185 2.17 11.86 -9.35
CA VAL A 185 2.32 10.41 -9.13
C VAL A 185 2.53 10.11 -7.65
N ALA A 186 3.40 10.85 -6.95
CA ALA A 186 3.63 10.65 -5.52
C ALA A 186 2.33 10.83 -4.70
N LEU A 187 1.54 11.86 -5.00
CA LEU A 187 0.24 12.10 -4.36
C LEU A 187 -0.79 11.02 -4.70
N LEU A 188 -0.85 10.56 -5.95
CA LEU A 188 -1.72 9.46 -6.36
C LEU A 188 -1.34 8.15 -5.64
N VAL A 189 -0.05 7.87 -5.47
CA VAL A 189 0.43 6.69 -4.72
C VAL A 189 0.08 6.80 -3.24
N ILE A 190 0.35 7.95 -2.60
CA ILE A 190 -0.02 8.21 -1.19
C ILE A 190 -1.52 8.13 -0.98
N SER A 191 -2.32 8.41 -2.03
CA SER A 191 -3.76 8.35 -1.93
C SER A 191 -4.36 6.94 -1.79
N CYS A 192 -3.55 5.87 -1.93
CA CYS A 192 -4.06 4.52 -1.65
C CYS A 192 -4.39 4.38 -0.17
N PRO A 193 -5.67 4.17 0.21
CA PRO A 193 -6.06 3.94 1.60
C PRO A 193 -5.83 2.47 2.02
N CYS A 194 -4.80 1.82 1.48
CA CYS A 194 -4.49 0.40 1.62
C CYS A 194 -4.46 -0.02 3.11
N ALA A 195 -3.75 0.74 3.95
CA ALA A 195 -3.65 0.48 5.39
C ALA A 195 -4.97 0.73 6.14
N MET A 196 -5.79 1.69 5.70
CA MET A 196 -7.11 1.96 6.28
C MET A 196 -8.10 0.83 6.00
N ALA A 197 -8.10 0.29 4.77
CA ALA A 197 -8.96 -0.82 4.36
C ALA A 197 -8.63 -2.11 5.13
N MET A 198 -7.36 -2.30 5.52
CA MET A 198 -6.93 -3.43 6.34
C MET A 198 -7.18 -3.25 7.85
N ALA A 199 -7.43 -2.01 8.33
CA ALA A 199 -7.48 -1.70 9.76
C ALA A 199 -8.45 -2.57 10.58
N VAL A 200 -9.63 -2.84 10.02
CA VAL A 200 -10.67 -3.68 10.65
C VAL A 200 -10.42 -5.17 10.38
N PRO A 201 -10.23 -5.64 9.13
CA PRO A 201 -9.97 -7.06 8.85
C PRO A 201 -8.79 -7.65 9.63
N THR A 202 -7.68 -6.93 9.78
CA THR A 202 -6.50 -7.46 10.49
C THR A 202 -6.74 -7.55 12.00
N ALA A 203 -7.42 -6.57 12.59
CA ALA A 203 -7.77 -6.59 14.01
C ALA A 203 -8.77 -7.70 14.33
N VAL A 204 -9.74 -7.92 13.44
CA VAL A 204 -10.73 -9.00 13.56
C VAL A 204 -10.06 -10.36 13.37
N ALA A 205 -9.17 -10.51 12.39
CA ALA A 205 -8.40 -11.73 12.19
C ALA A 205 -7.57 -12.10 13.44
N ALA A 206 -6.90 -11.12 14.06
CA ALA A 206 -6.18 -11.32 15.31
C ALA A 206 -7.10 -11.77 16.45
N ALA A 207 -8.30 -11.21 16.54
CA ALA A 207 -9.29 -11.61 17.54
C ALA A 207 -9.82 -13.03 17.30
N HIS A 208 -10.10 -13.40 16.05
CA HIS A 208 -10.49 -14.76 15.67
C HIS A 208 -9.41 -15.78 16.04
N ALA A 209 -8.14 -15.47 15.75
CA ALA A 209 -7.03 -16.33 16.14
C ALA A 209 -6.99 -16.54 17.68
N SER A 210 -7.24 -15.49 18.46
CA SER A 210 -7.33 -15.62 19.93
C SER A 210 -8.51 -16.47 20.41
N VAL A 211 -9.65 -16.45 19.71
CA VAL A 211 -10.81 -17.31 20.05
C VAL A 211 -10.53 -18.78 19.73
N ILE A 212 -9.86 -19.06 18.61
CA ILE A 212 -9.49 -20.43 18.22
C ILE A 212 -8.56 -21.06 19.27
N GLU A 213 -7.65 -20.27 19.84
CA GLU A 213 -6.79 -20.72 20.95
C GLU A 213 -7.53 -20.92 22.28
N GLN A 214 -8.77 -20.40 22.42
CA GLN A 214 -9.54 -20.37 23.67
C GLN A 214 -10.99 -20.88 23.48
N PRO A 215 -11.22 -22.19 23.32
CA PRO A 215 -12.55 -22.76 23.05
C PRO A 215 -13.59 -22.63 24.19
N GLY A 216 -13.28 -21.92 25.28
CA GLY A 216 -14.15 -21.76 26.48
C GLY A 216 -14.26 -20.33 27.01
N LEU A 217 -14.08 -19.31 26.17
CA LEU A 217 -14.20 -17.90 26.56
C LEU A 217 -15.55 -17.61 27.24
N SER A 218 -15.53 -17.05 28.44
CA SER A 218 -16.73 -16.51 29.08
C SER A 218 -17.28 -15.32 28.28
N GLN A 219 -18.59 -15.07 28.39
CA GLN A 219 -19.23 -13.93 27.72
C GLN A 219 -18.56 -12.59 28.04
N ALA A 220 -18.08 -12.41 29.28
CA ALA A 220 -17.36 -11.22 29.70
C ALA A 220 -15.99 -11.09 29.01
N GLN A 221 -15.23 -12.20 28.86
CA GLN A 221 -13.94 -12.18 28.15
C GLN A 221 -14.13 -11.92 26.66
N LEU A 222 -15.17 -12.51 26.05
CA LEU A 222 -15.52 -12.24 24.65
C LEU A 222 -15.87 -10.77 24.42
N GLN A 223 -16.67 -10.16 25.30
CA GLN A 223 -16.99 -8.73 25.22
C GLN A 223 -15.74 -7.84 25.33
N ARG A 224 -14.82 -8.16 26.26
CA ARG A 224 -13.52 -7.45 26.36
C ARG A 224 -12.70 -7.59 25.09
N LEU A 225 -12.66 -8.78 24.49
CA LEU A 225 -11.95 -9.01 23.23
C LEU A 225 -12.55 -8.16 22.10
N VAL A 226 -13.88 -8.15 21.94
CA VAL A 226 -14.58 -7.32 20.94
C VAL A 226 -14.29 -5.83 21.15
N GLN A 227 -14.32 -5.34 22.39
CA GLN A 227 -13.97 -3.95 22.71
C GLN A 227 -12.51 -3.63 22.36
N ALA A 228 -11.58 -4.54 22.68
CA ALA A 228 -10.17 -4.40 22.33
C ALA A 228 -9.96 -4.40 20.81
N THR A 229 -10.65 -5.27 20.07
CA THR A 229 -10.66 -5.28 18.60
C THR A 229 -11.14 -3.95 18.03
N GLY A 230 -12.22 -3.38 18.57
CA GLY A 230 -12.72 -2.06 18.18
C GLY A 230 -11.70 -0.95 18.41
N LYS A 231 -11.05 -0.95 19.59
CA LYS A 231 -10.01 0.03 19.93
C LYS A 231 -8.79 -0.07 18.99
N ILE A 232 -8.30 -1.28 18.74
CA ILE A 232 -7.17 -1.52 17.82
C ILE A 232 -7.55 -1.12 16.38
N SER A 233 -8.76 -1.46 15.94
CA SER A 233 -9.26 -1.06 14.62
C SER A 233 -9.28 0.47 14.45
N GLN A 234 -9.74 1.20 15.46
CA GLN A 234 -9.73 2.66 15.45
C GLN A 234 -8.30 3.22 15.47
N GLN A 235 -7.41 2.67 16.31
CA GLN A 235 -5.99 3.07 16.32
C GLN A 235 -5.33 2.88 14.95
N ASN A 236 -5.60 1.75 14.30
CA ASN A 236 -5.07 1.47 12.96
C ASN A 236 -5.61 2.45 11.92
N LEU A 237 -6.93 2.70 11.93
CA LEU A 237 -7.58 3.61 10.99
C LEU A 237 -7.06 5.05 11.15
N TYR A 238 -7.13 5.60 12.37
CA TYR A 238 -6.70 6.97 12.65
C TYR A 238 -5.19 7.14 12.55
N GLY A 239 -4.41 6.12 12.93
CA GLY A 239 -2.95 6.12 12.77
C GLY A 239 -2.52 6.17 11.31
N SER A 240 -3.15 5.36 10.45
CA SER A 240 -2.92 5.40 9.00
C SER A 240 -3.34 6.74 8.38
N MET A 241 -4.48 7.29 8.81
CA MET A 241 -4.95 8.59 8.32
C MET A 241 -4.02 9.73 8.74
N ALA A 242 -3.56 9.74 10.00
CA ALA A 242 -2.59 10.73 10.47
C ALA A 242 -1.27 10.66 9.68
N TRP A 243 -0.79 9.44 9.39
CA TRP A 243 0.40 9.24 8.55
C TRP A 243 0.24 9.85 7.16
N HIS A 244 -0.92 9.67 6.52
CA HIS A 244 -1.16 10.28 5.22
C HIS A 244 -1.25 11.81 5.30
N PHE A 245 -1.92 12.36 6.32
CA PHE A 245 -1.96 13.81 6.50
C PHE A 245 -0.58 14.42 6.72
N LEU A 246 0.34 13.68 7.35
CA LEU A 246 1.74 14.09 7.48
C LEU A 246 2.49 14.03 6.15
N MET A 247 2.33 12.96 5.36
CA MET A 247 3.06 12.76 4.11
C MET A 247 2.53 13.58 2.94
N THR A 248 1.23 13.88 2.92
CA THR A 248 0.57 14.63 1.85
C THR A 248 1.20 16.02 1.58
N PRO A 249 1.43 16.90 2.57
CA PRO A 249 2.07 18.18 2.31
C PRO A 249 3.51 18.02 1.82
N LEU A 250 4.26 17.05 2.36
CA LEU A 250 5.63 16.78 1.92
C LEU A 250 5.67 16.36 0.44
N ALA A 251 4.71 15.54 0.01
CA ALA A 251 4.57 15.15 -1.40
C ALA A 251 4.08 16.30 -2.27
N ALA A 252 3.12 17.11 -1.80
CA ALA A 252 2.63 18.27 -2.53
C ALA A 252 3.71 19.35 -2.76
N LEU A 253 4.68 19.44 -1.85
CA LEU A 253 5.86 20.31 -1.97
C LEU A 253 6.98 19.69 -2.82
N GLY A 254 6.83 18.47 -3.33
CA GLY A 254 7.86 17.79 -4.14
C GLY A 254 9.02 17.19 -3.34
N TRP A 255 8.93 17.13 -2.01
CA TRP A 255 9.98 16.52 -1.17
C TRP A 255 9.89 14.99 -1.12
N VAL A 256 8.77 14.41 -1.56
CA VAL A 256 8.55 12.97 -1.58
C VAL A 256 8.52 12.48 -3.01
N GLN A 257 9.53 11.69 -3.37
CA GLN A 257 9.60 11.01 -4.66
C GLN A 257 8.59 9.85 -4.73
N PRO A 258 8.12 9.46 -5.94
CA PRO A 258 7.15 8.38 -6.11
C PRO A 258 7.55 7.03 -5.46
N TRP A 259 8.82 6.65 -5.53
CA TRP A 259 9.33 5.42 -4.89
C TRP A 259 9.25 5.52 -3.34
N LEU A 260 9.55 6.69 -2.78
CA LEU A 260 9.47 6.92 -1.34
C LEU A 260 8.02 6.87 -0.85
N ALA A 261 7.09 7.43 -1.64
CA ALA A 261 5.66 7.27 -1.41
C ALA A 261 5.27 5.79 -1.32
N ALA A 262 5.69 4.94 -2.26
CA ALA A 262 5.39 3.50 -2.25
C ALA A 262 5.93 2.79 -0.99
N VAL A 263 7.18 3.08 -0.58
CA VAL A 263 7.78 2.53 0.64
C VAL A 263 6.97 2.91 1.88
N THR A 264 6.63 4.19 2.02
CA THR A 264 5.87 4.68 3.19
C THR A 264 4.47 4.06 3.29
N MET A 265 3.82 3.78 2.16
CA MET A 265 2.53 3.08 2.13
C MET A 265 2.63 1.62 2.60
N LEU A 266 3.70 0.93 2.22
CA LEU A 266 3.98 -0.41 2.72
C LEU A 266 4.23 -0.39 4.24
N LEU A 267 5.05 0.55 4.72
CA LEU A 267 5.34 0.69 6.15
C LEU A 267 4.07 0.96 6.97
N SER A 268 3.16 1.81 6.49
CA SER A 268 1.87 2.06 7.14
C SER A 268 1.03 0.77 7.23
N SER A 269 0.97 -0.01 6.15
CA SER A 269 0.24 -1.29 6.11
C SER A 269 0.85 -2.33 7.06
N LEU A 270 2.17 -2.40 7.14
CA LEU A 270 2.89 -3.26 8.08
C LEU A 270 2.68 -2.83 9.53
N ALA A 271 2.64 -1.52 9.82
CA ALA A 271 2.35 -1.00 11.15
C ALA A 271 0.94 -1.39 11.64
N VAL A 272 -0.06 -1.31 10.76
CA VAL A 272 -1.44 -1.78 11.03
C VAL A 272 -1.47 -3.29 11.32
N ALA A 273 -0.77 -4.08 10.52
CA ALA A 273 -0.65 -5.53 10.74
C ALA A 273 0.05 -5.83 12.08
N ALA A 274 1.15 -5.15 12.39
CA ALA A 274 1.90 -5.32 13.63
C ALA A 274 1.08 -4.92 14.88
N ASN A 275 0.33 -3.82 14.83
CA ASN A 275 -0.54 -3.41 15.93
C ASN A 275 -1.70 -4.40 16.14
N SER A 276 -2.22 -4.98 15.06
CA SER A 276 -3.21 -6.06 15.13
C SER A 276 -2.62 -7.33 15.72
N TRP A 277 -1.39 -7.69 15.34
CA TRP A 277 -0.67 -8.84 15.92
C TRP A 277 -0.38 -8.67 17.41
N ARG A 278 -0.17 -7.43 17.88
CA ARG A 278 0.00 -7.12 19.31
C ARG A 278 -1.23 -7.50 20.15
N LEU A 279 -2.44 -7.40 19.58
CA LEU A 279 -3.67 -7.88 20.23
C LEU A 279 -3.63 -9.39 20.47
N TYR A 280 -3.35 -10.16 19.40
CA TYR A 280 -3.24 -11.61 19.47
C TYR A 280 -2.19 -12.05 20.48
N ARG A 281 -0.97 -11.49 20.40
CA ARG A 281 0.13 -11.83 21.33
C ARG A 281 -0.19 -11.51 22.79
N GLY A 282 -0.94 -10.44 23.04
CA GLY A 282 -1.41 -10.09 24.40
C GLY A 282 -2.34 -11.15 24.98
N GLN A 283 -3.24 -11.70 24.16
CA GLN A 283 -4.15 -12.77 24.56
C GLN A 283 -3.42 -14.10 24.77
N SER A 284 -2.51 -14.49 23.87
CA SER A 284 -1.74 -15.74 24.02
C SER A 284 -0.81 -15.71 25.24
N ARG A 285 -0.25 -14.54 25.61
CA ARG A 285 0.54 -14.40 26.85
C ARG A 285 -0.30 -14.55 28.12
N ALA A 286 -1.54 -14.06 28.13
CA ALA A 286 -2.42 -14.23 29.27
C ALA A 286 -2.72 -15.73 29.54
N LEU A 287 -2.77 -16.55 28.49
CA LEU A 287 -2.91 -18.01 28.59
C LEU A 287 -1.66 -18.72 29.12
N ALA A 288 -0.47 -18.13 28.95
CA ALA A 288 0.78 -18.70 29.45
C ALA A 288 1.05 -18.41 30.94
N MET A 289 0.21 -17.63 31.62
CA MET A 289 0.38 -17.37 33.07
C MET A 289 -0.15 -18.48 33.99
N PRO A 290 -1.33 -19.08 33.75
CA PRO A 290 -1.85 -20.16 34.60
C PRO A 290 -0.93 -21.39 34.69
N TRP A 291 -0.27 -21.80 33.59
CA TRP A 291 0.64 -22.95 33.63
C TRP A 291 1.94 -22.66 34.38
N ARG A 292 2.47 -21.42 34.32
CA ARG A 292 3.67 -21.02 35.07
C ARG A 292 3.40 -20.97 36.57
N ALA A 293 2.26 -20.41 36.97
CA ALA A 293 1.86 -20.40 38.39
C ALA A 293 1.68 -21.81 38.94
N ALA A 294 1.15 -22.75 38.15
CA ALA A 294 1.02 -24.16 38.53
C ALA A 294 2.37 -24.91 38.54
N ALA A 295 3.29 -24.59 37.63
CA ALA A 295 4.62 -25.20 37.53
C ALA A 295 5.62 -24.66 38.56
N GLU A 296 5.45 -23.42 39.05
CA GLU A 296 6.25 -22.84 40.14
C GLU A 296 5.75 -23.29 41.53
N SER A 297 4.54 -23.85 41.61
CA SER A 297 3.95 -24.40 42.85
C SER A 297 4.12 -25.91 43.03
N ALA A 298 4.83 -26.59 42.11
CA ALA A 298 5.13 -28.02 42.13
C ALA A 298 6.63 -28.26 42.33
#